data_AF-A0A7M4CEZ4-F1
#
_entry.id   AF-A0A7M4CEZ4-F1
#
_cell.length_a   1.000
_cell.length_b   1.000
_cell.length_c   1.000
_cell.angle_alpha   90.00
_cell.angle_beta   90.00
_cell.angle_gamma   90.00
#
_symmetry.space_group_name_H-M   'P 1'
#
loop_
_entity.id
_entity.type
_entity.pdbx_description
1 polymer ?
#
loop_
_entity_poly.entity_id
_entity_poly.type
_entity_poly.pdbx_seq_one_letter_code
_entity_poly.pdbx_strand_id
1 'polypeptide(L)' 'NGRPAFIPAQMHSTLAPIFRITLPVLHSATASRIPWQNYHLNDWMEEEYRHIPGEYVRFTGYPCS' A
#
# COMPACT_ATOMS: atom_id res chain seq x y z
N ASN A 1 10.31 -7.72 1.35
CA ASN A 1 10.70 -7.58 -0.09
C ASN A 1 11.84 -6.60 -0.36
N GLY A 2 12.27 -5.74 0.58
CA GLY A 2 13.35 -4.77 0.34
C GLY A 2 13.02 -3.59 -0.59
N ARG A 3 11.80 -3.57 -1.15
CA ARG A 3 11.31 -2.52 -2.04
C ARG A 3 10.66 -1.40 -1.22
N PRO A 4 10.81 -0.12 -1.63
CA PRO A 4 10.18 1.01 -0.95
C PRO A 4 8.65 0.93 -1.07
N ALA A 5 7.97 1.27 0.01
CA ALA A 5 6.51 1.42 0.04
C ALA A 5 6.13 2.89 -0.14
N PHE A 6 4.98 3.12 -0.77
CA PHE A 6 4.43 4.45 -0.99
C PHE A 6 2.97 4.50 -0.57
N ILE A 7 2.50 5.69 -0.20
CA ILE A 7 1.12 5.94 0.19
C ILE A 7 0.45 6.89 -0.83
N PRO A 8 -0.77 6.60 -1.31
CA PRO A 8 -1.49 7.54 -2.17
C PRO A 8 -1.71 8.89 -1.47
N ALA A 9 -1.61 9.98 -2.22
CA ALA A 9 -1.75 11.34 -1.67
C ALA A 9 -3.03 11.53 -0.84
N GLN A 10 -4.16 11.03 -1.33
CA GLN A 10 -5.44 11.08 -0.60
C GLN A 10 -5.38 10.37 0.74
N MET A 11 -4.76 9.19 0.80
CA MET A 11 -4.63 8.42 2.03
C MET A 11 -3.66 9.09 3.01
N HIS A 12 -2.56 9.65 2.50
CA HIS A 12 -1.62 10.43 3.31
C HIS A 12 -2.31 11.64 3.96
N SER A 13 -3.11 12.41 3.21
CA SER A 13 -3.85 13.55 3.75
C SER A 13 -4.78 13.17 4.89
N THR A 14 -5.40 11.99 4.83
CA THR A 14 -6.29 11.49 5.89
C THR A 14 -5.52 10.95 7.10
N LEU A 15 -4.46 10.18 6.87
CA LEU A 15 -3.79 9.43 7.94
C LEU A 15 -2.63 10.18 8.59
N ALA A 16 -1.93 11.08 7.89
CA ALA A 16 -0.77 11.80 8.42
C ALA A 16 -1.06 12.66 9.68
N PRO A 17 -2.26 13.25 9.86
CA PRO A 17 -2.58 13.94 11.12
C PRO A 17 -2.75 12.99 12.31
N ILE A 18 -3.18 11.75 12.07
CA ILE A 18 -3.53 10.76 13.10
C ILE A 18 -2.30 9.90 13.43
N PHE A 19 -1.54 9.55 12.41
CA PHE A 19 -0.40 8.66 12.48
C PHE A 19 0.86 9.40 12.00
N ARG A 20 1.98 9.21 12.68
CA ARG A 20 3.29 9.70 12.22
C ARG A 20 3.80 8.86 11.05
N ILE A 21 3.17 9.00 9.89
CA ILE A 21 3.53 8.28 8.67
C ILE A 21 4.76 8.93 8.05
N THR A 22 5.75 8.11 7.71
CA THR A 22 6.98 8.51 7.02
C THR A 22 7.06 8.03 5.58
N LEU A 23 6.01 7.34 5.10
CA LEU A 23 5.97 6.82 3.74
C LEU A 23 5.92 7.96 2.71
N PRO A 24 6.71 7.88 1.63
CA PRO A 24 6.65 8.83 0.54
C PRO A 24 5.29 8.78 -0.18
N VAL A 25 4.83 9.96 -0.61
CA VAL A 25 3.56 10.11 -1.31
C VAL A 25 3.68 9.68 -2.78
N LEU A 26 2.74 8.85 -3.24
CA LEU A 26 2.56 8.51 -4.64
C LEU A 26 1.44 9.37 -5.26
N HIS A 27 1.80 10.18 -6.25
CA HIS A 27 0.85 10.99 -7.01
C HIS A 27 -0.02 10.13 -7.94
N SER A 28 -1.29 10.51 -8.09
CA SER A 28 -2.29 9.78 -8.89
C SER A 28 -1.88 9.61 -10.36
N ALA A 29 -1.26 10.62 -10.96
CA ALA A 29 -0.76 10.57 -12.34
C ALA A 29 0.28 9.44 -12.52
N THR A 30 1.22 9.29 -11.58
CA THR A 30 2.21 8.20 -11.60
C THR A 30 1.54 6.87 -11.30
N ALA A 31 0.67 6.82 -10.29
CA ALA A 31 -0.04 5.61 -9.93
C ALA A 31 -0.87 5.04 -11.10
N SER A 32 -1.48 5.89 -11.92
CA SER A 32 -2.30 5.44 -13.06
C SER A 32 -1.52 4.71 -14.15
N ARG A 33 -0.20 4.89 -14.22
CA ARG A 33 0.67 4.33 -15.27
C ARG A 33 1.35 3.03 -14.85
N ILE A 34 1.25 2.68 -13.58
CA ILE A 34 1.89 1.48 -13.03
C ILE A 34 0.98 0.27 -13.32
N PRO A 35 1.53 -0.83 -13.88
CA PRO A 35 0.76 -2.06 -14.10
C PRO A 35 0.60 -2.82 -12.77
N TRP A 36 -0.35 -2.35 -11.95
CA TRP A 36 -0.56 -2.89 -10.61
C TRP A 36 -0.96 -4.36 -10.60
N GLN A 37 -0.30 -5.12 -9.74
CA GLN A 37 -0.77 -6.41 -9.28
C GLN A 37 -1.55 -6.17 -8.00
N ASN A 38 -2.88 -6.33 -8.08
CA ASN A 38 -3.71 -6.20 -6.89
C ASN A 38 -3.46 -7.42 -5.99
N TYR A 39 -3.16 -7.13 -4.74
CA TYR A 39 -2.94 -8.13 -3.72
C TYR A 39 -3.99 -7.88 -2.62
N HIS A 40 -4.87 -8.85 -2.42
CA HIS A 40 -5.94 -8.76 -1.44
C HIS A 40 -5.37 -9.05 -0.05
N LEU A 41 -5.64 -8.17 0.90
CA LEU A 41 -5.33 -8.42 2.30
C LEU A 41 -6.54 -9.07 2.96
N ASN A 42 -6.30 -10.16 3.68
CA ASN A 42 -7.29 -10.79 4.55
C ASN A 42 -7.47 -9.95 5.82
N ASP A 43 -8.51 -10.26 6.59
CA ASP A 43 -8.89 -9.51 7.79
C ASP A 43 -7.85 -9.58 8.92
N TRP A 44 -6.90 -10.51 8.85
CA TRP A 44 -5.80 -10.66 9.81
C TRP A 44 -4.43 -10.57 9.12
N MET A 45 -3.40 -10.20 9.88
CA MET A 45 -2.02 -10.16 9.39
C MET A 45 -1.45 -11.57 9.28
N GLU A 46 -1.15 -12.01 8.07
CA GLU A 46 -0.61 -13.35 7.81
C GLU A 46 0.90 -13.38 7.63
N GLU A 47 1.47 -14.55 7.88
CA GLU A 47 2.89 -14.81 7.66
C GLU A 47 3.27 -14.75 6.17
N GLU A 48 2.35 -15.11 5.27
CA GLU A 48 2.56 -15.00 3.82
C GLU A 48 2.89 -13.55 3.37
N TYR A 49 2.42 -12.53 4.09
CA TYR A 49 2.71 -11.12 3.78
C TYR A 49 4.17 -10.75 4.03
N ARG A 50 4.96 -11.61 4.68
CA ARG A 50 6.43 -11.44 4.76
C ARG A 50 7.10 -11.56 3.40
N HIS A 51 6.50 -12.30 2.47
CA HIS A 51 7.00 -12.49 1.12
C HIS A 51 5.90 -12.28 0.08
N ILE A 52 5.71 -11.03 -0.32
CA ILE A 52 4.73 -10.69 -1.35
C ILE A 52 5.41 -10.77 -2.73
N PRO A 53 5.00 -11.68 -3.63
CA PRO A 53 5.56 -11.73 -4.96
C PRO A 53 5.08 -10.54 -5.81
N GLY A 54 5.83 -10.19 -6.85
CA GLY A 54 5.46 -9.14 -7.80
C GLY A 54 6.24 -7.84 -7.64
N GLU A 55 6.31 -7.08 -8.73
CA GLU A 55 7.15 -5.90 -8.80
C GLU A 55 6.45 -4.61 -8.35
N TYR A 56 5.21 -4.46 -8.77
CA TYR A 56 4.35 -3.30 -8.53
C TYR A 56 3.05 -3.77 -7.92
N VAL A 57 3.07 -3.97 -6.61
CA VAL A 57 1.94 -4.53 -5.87
C VAL A 57 1.12 -3.43 -5.24
N ARG A 58 -0.21 -3.54 -5.34
CA ARG A 58 -1.16 -2.66 -4.68
C ARG A 58 -2.00 -3.48 -3.71
N PHE A 59 -1.92 -3.14 -2.43
CA PHE A 59 -2.82 -3.72 -1.43
C PHE A 59 -4.25 -3.21 -1.61
N THR A 60 -5.17 -4.15 -1.54
CA THR A 60 -6.60 -3.92 -1.73
C THR A 60 -7.38 -4.73 -0.70
N GLY A 61 -8.62 -4.32 -0.44
CA GLY A 61 -9.44 -4.88 0.63
C GLY A 61 -9.61 -3.90 1.79
N TYR A 62 -10.55 -4.23 2.66
CA TYR A 62 -10.80 -3.52 3.92
C TYR A 62 -10.66 -4.55 5.03
N PRO A 63 -9.43 -4.83 5.49
CA PRO A 63 -9.25 -5.80 6.56
C PRO A 63 -10.03 -5.30 7.78
N CYS A 64 -11.04 -6.04 8.18
CA CYS A 64 -11.84 -5.74 9.35
C CYS A 64 -11.13 -6.32 10.58
N SER A 65 -10.50 -5.46 11.39
CA SER A 65 -10.00 -5.82 12.72
C SER A 65 -10.98 -5.44 13.81
#